data_AF-A0A2P4YRG9-F1
#
_entry.id   AF-A0A2P4YRG9-F1
#
_cell.length_a   1.000
_cell.length_b   1.000
_cell.length_c   1.000
_cell.angle_alpha   90.00
_cell.angle_beta   90.00
_cell.angle_gamma   90.00
#
_symmetry.space_group_name_H-M   'P 1'
#
loop_
_entity.id
_entity.type
_entity.pdbx_description
1 polymer ?
#
loop_
_entity_poly.entity_id
_entity_poly.type
_entity_poly.pdbx_seq_one_letter_code
_entity_poly.pdbx_strand_id
1 'polypeptide(L)'
;MADLAVRLRGLQSFTPVYSPWINGTVERLNRDILQVTRALLLELRLDTRNWEYLLPIIQANLNQSPVASLGHKTLLELFTGPPATTSLDACFFPGHSSTLVKADLRLGRRSPPLDSCVAKTDLARLSSSGLYQQAHKKCTLCNFSTGDFVLWSRVDSRPVNGKLSMRWVGPFQVIEGKSHSSSFVIC
;
A
#
# COMPACT_ATOMS: atom_id res chain seq x y z
N MET A 1 2.57 -18.28 12.86
CA MET A 1 2.48 -17.63 11.53
C MET A 1 3.39 -18.28 10.49
N ALA A 2 4.65 -18.63 10.80
CA ALA A 2 5.53 -19.33 9.85
C ALA A 2 4.95 -20.66 9.33
N ASP A 3 4.36 -21.48 10.22
CA ASP A 3 3.68 -22.73 9.84
C ASP A 3 2.48 -22.48 8.90
N LEU A 4 1.72 -21.40 9.12
CA LEU A 4 0.60 -21.02 8.26
C LEU A 4 1.10 -20.61 6.85
N ALA A 5 2.18 -19.84 6.78
CA ALA A 5 2.78 -19.41 5.51
C ALA A 5 3.26 -20.61 4.69
N VAL A 6 3.90 -21.60 5.33
CA VAL A 6 4.32 -22.85 4.68
C VAL A 6 3.11 -23.61 4.14
N ARG A 7 2.06 -23.78 4.95
CA ARG A 7 0.84 -24.48 4.54
C ARG A 7 0.12 -23.81 3.37
N LEU A 8 0.04 -22.48 3.37
CA LEU A 8 -0.59 -21.70 2.30
C LEU A 8 0.34 -21.42 1.11
N ARG A 9 1.59 -21.92 1.15
CA ARG A 9 2.64 -21.62 0.17
C ARG A 9 2.84 -20.11 -0.04
N GLY A 10 2.62 -19.32 1.01
CA GLY A 10 2.79 -17.88 0.99
C GLY A 10 4.23 -17.49 1.33
N LEU A 11 4.82 -16.57 0.56
CA LEU A 11 6.08 -15.95 0.90
C LEU A 11 5.85 -14.87 1.95
N GLN A 12 6.35 -15.10 3.17
CA GLN A 12 6.30 -14.10 4.23
C GLN A 12 7.60 -13.29 4.24
N SER A 13 7.54 -12.04 3.75
CA SER A 13 8.65 -11.09 3.86
C SER A 13 8.38 -10.08 4.98
N PHE A 14 9.42 -9.76 5.74
CA PHE A 14 9.37 -8.73 6.78
C PHE A 14 10.12 -7.49 6.33
N THR A 15 9.55 -6.32 6.64
CA THR A 15 10.27 -5.06 6.52
C THR A 15 11.16 -4.83 7.73
N PRO A 16 12.31 -4.16 7.57
CA PRO A 16 13.14 -3.73 8.69
C PRO A 16 12.32 -2.94 9.72
N VAL A 17 12.68 -3.10 10.99
CA VAL A 17 12.01 -2.43 12.11
C VAL A 17 12.11 -0.90 11.93
N TYR A 18 11.04 -0.18 12.30
CA TYR A 18 10.95 1.27 12.20
C TYR A 18 11.18 1.82 10.78
N SER A 19 10.88 1.03 9.75
CA SER A 19 10.95 1.45 8.34
C SER A 19 9.56 1.52 7.67
N PRO A 20 8.62 2.34 8.19
CA PRO A 20 7.24 2.45 7.69
C PRO A 20 7.17 2.83 6.20
N TRP A 21 8.11 3.64 5.72
CA TRP A 21 8.18 4.11 4.34
C TRP A 21 8.26 2.98 3.30
N ILE A 22 8.74 1.80 3.68
CA ILE A 22 8.79 0.62 2.79
C ILE A 22 7.37 0.11 2.49
N ASN A 23 6.47 0.18 3.46
CA ASN A 23 5.06 -0.21 3.32
C ASN A 23 4.15 0.98 2.98
N GLY A 24 4.72 2.06 2.41
CA GLY A 24 4.04 3.34 2.22
C GLY A 24 2.73 3.27 1.43
N THR A 25 2.57 2.29 0.53
CA THR A 25 1.30 2.06 -0.18
C THR A 25 0.18 1.66 0.77
N VAL A 26 0.43 0.68 1.65
CA VAL A 26 -0.56 0.21 2.63
C VAL A 26 -0.83 1.31 3.65
N GLU A 27 0.20 2.07 4.06
CA GLU A 27 0.01 3.19 4.99
C GLU A 27 -0.86 4.30 4.41
N ARG A 28 -0.71 4.62 3.11
CA ARG A 28 -1.60 5.56 2.42
C ARG A 28 -3.01 5.01 2.31
N LEU A 29 -3.19 3.74 1.90
CA LEU A 29 -4.51 3.11 1.85
C LEU A 29 -5.20 3.10 3.22
N ASN A 30 -4.48 2.84 4.30
CA ASN A 30 -5.03 2.89 5.66
C ASN A 30 -5.50 4.30 6.04
N ARG A 31 -4.80 5.34 5.58
CA ARG A 31 -5.25 6.73 5.77
C ARG A 31 -6.58 6.98 5.06
N ASP A 32 -6.71 6.50 3.82
CA ASP A 32 -7.92 6.67 3.02
C ASP A 32 -9.10 5.91 3.65
N ILE A 33 -8.87 4.66 4.11
CA ILE A 33 -9.86 3.86 4.85
C ILE A 33 -10.36 4.65 6.06
N LEU A 34 -9.46 5.22 6.87
CA LEU A 34 -9.85 5.99 8.06
C LEU A 34 -10.62 7.26 7.69
N GLN A 35 -10.24 7.95 6.61
CA GLN A 35 -10.96 9.14 6.14
C GLN A 35 -12.39 8.81 5.69
N VAL A 36 -12.57 7.79 4.85
CA VAL A 36 -13.89 7.36 4.38
C VAL A 36 -14.75 6.85 5.53
N THR A 37 -14.16 6.07 6.46
CA THR A 37 -14.87 5.59 7.66
C THR A 37 -15.40 6.76 8.49
N ARG A 38 -14.57 7.77 8.76
CA ARG A 38 -14.97 8.96 9.52
C ARG A 38 -16.08 9.74 8.82
N ALA A 39 -15.97 9.93 7.51
CA ALA A 39 -16.98 10.62 6.72
C ALA A 39 -18.34 9.88 6.77
N LEU A 40 -18.34 8.57 6.58
CA LEU A 40 -19.57 7.76 6.62
C LEU A 40 -20.21 7.69 8.01
N LEU A 41 -19.41 7.60 9.07
CA LEU A 41 -19.91 7.65 10.45
C LEU A 41 -20.62 8.99 10.73
N LEU A 42 -20.04 10.11 10.26
CA LEU A 42 -20.62 11.45 10.40
C LEU A 42 -21.92 11.59 9.58
N GLU A 43 -21.90 11.17 8.32
CA GLU A 43 -23.04 11.30 7.40
C GLU A 43 -24.24 10.47 7.88
N LEU A 44 -23.98 9.23 8.32
CA LEU A 44 -25.02 8.31 8.80
C LEU A 44 -25.36 8.50 10.28
N ARG A 45 -24.71 9.46 10.96
CA ARG A 45 -24.86 9.74 12.40
C ARG A 45 -24.73 8.48 13.27
N LEU A 46 -23.78 7.62 12.91
CA LEU A 46 -23.52 6.37 13.62
C LEU A 46 -22.48 6.58 14.72
N ASP A 47 -22.63 5.85 15.83
CA ASP A 47 -21.58 5.77 16.84
C ASP A 47 -20.34 5.06 16.26
N THR A 48 -19.17 5.49 16.70
CA THR A 48 -17.85 4.95 16.33
C THR A 48 -17.74 3.43 16.55
N ARG A 49 -18.51 2.85 17.47
CA ARG A 49 -18.57 1.41 17.72
C ARG A 49 -19.17 0.61 16.55
N ASN A 50 -19.95 1.26 15.70
CA ASN A 50 -20.68 0.64 14.59
C ASN A 50 -19.91 0.68 13.26
N TRP A 51 -18.61 0.99 13.28
CA TRP A 51 -17.78 1.11 12.07
C TRP A 51 -17.71 -0.20 11.26
N GLU A 52 -17.87 -1.36 11.91
CA GLU A 52 -17.80 -2.68 11.27
C GLU A 52 -18.86 -2.86 10.17
N TYR A 53 -20.05 -2.28 10.36
CA TYR A 53 -21.12 -2.31 9.37
C TYR A 53 -20.78 -1.53 8.10
N LEU A 54 -19.84 -0.59 8.19
CA LEU A 54 -19.40 0.23 7.07
C LEU A 54 -18.31 -0.45 6.24
N LEU A 55 -17.62 -1.46 6.78
CA LEU A 55 -16.49 -2.11 6.09
C LEU A 55 -16.82 -2.58 4.66
N PRO A 56 -17.96 -3.25 4.39
CA PRO A 56 -18.28 -3.68 3.03
C PRO A 56 -18.48 -2.49 2.09
N ILE A 57 -19.10 -1.42 2.58
CA ILE A 57 -19.35 -0.19 1.83
C ILE A 57 -18.03 0.53 1.54
N ILE A 58 -17.15 0.64 2.52
CA ILE A 58 -15.82 1.24 2.39
C ILE A 58 -15.00 0.44 1.37
N GLN A 59 -14.98 -0.89 1.48
CA GLN A 59 -14.27 -1.75 0.54
C GLN A 59 -14.80 -1.62 -0.89
N ALA A 60 -16.12 -1.58 -1.08
CA ALA A 60 -16.73 -1.38 -2.40
C ALA A 60 -16.35 -0.01 -2.98
N ASN A 61 -16.48 1.06 -2.18
CA ASN A 61 -16.12 2.42 -2.59
C ASN A 61 -14.65 2.51 -3.00
N LEU A 62 -13.72 2.01 -2.18
CA LEU A 62 -12.29 2.09 -2.48
C LEU A 62 -11.91 1.29 -3.73
N ASN A 63 -12.50 0.11 -3.91
CA ASN A 63 -12.20 -0.73 -5.07
C ASN A 63 -12.79 -0.21 -6.39
N GLN A 64 -13.90 0.53 -6.31
CA GLN A 64 -14.61 1.09 -7.47
C GLN A 64 -14.31 2.58 -7.72
N SER A 65 -13.55 3.24 -6.85
CA SER A 65 -13.17 4.64 -7.06
C SER A 65 -12.00 4.76 -8.02
N PRO A 66 -12.06 5.64 -9.03
CA PRO A 66 -10.96 5.86 -9.95
C PRO A 66 -9.82 6.58 -9.25
N VAL A 67 -8.59 6.12 -9.45
CA VAL A 67 -7.39 6.72 -8.85
C VAL A 67 -6.56 7.40 -9.94
N ALA A 68 -6.26 8.69 -9.77
CA ALA A 68 -5.47 9.46 -10.74
C ALA A 68 -4.10 8.81 -11.04
N SER A 69 -3.42 8.30 -10.01
CA SER A 69 -2.12 7.61 -10.16
C SER A 69 -2.19 6.31 -10.99
N LEU A 70 -3.39 5.76 -11.19
CA LEU A 70 -3.66 4.55 -11.97
C LEU A 70 -4.21 4.88 -13.37
N GLY A 71 -4.08 6.14 -13.82
CA GLY A 71 -4.63 6.60 -15.09
C GLY A 71 -6.16 6.72 -15.07
N HIS A 72 -6.72 7.15 -13.94
CA HIS A 72 -8.15 7.27 -13.69
C HIS A 72 -8.94 5.94 -13.80
N LYS A 73 -8.24 4.81 -13.68
CA LYS A 73 -8.86 3.48 -13.58
C LYS A 73 -9.14 3.12 -12.13
N THR A 74 -10.12 2.22 -11.94
CA THR A 74 -10.45 1.67 -10.62
C THR A 74 -9.56 0.47 -10.29
N LEU A 75 -9.44 0.13 -9.01
CA LEU A 75 -8.71 -1.08 -8.59
C LEU A 75 -9.40 -2.35 -9.09
N LEU A 76 -10.74 -2.35 -9.10
CA LEU A 76 -11.53 -3.46 -9.61
C LEU A 76 -11.27 -3.70 -11.11
N GLU A 77 -11.19 -2.65 -11.91
CA GLU A 77 -10.83 -2.74 -13.34
C GLU A 77 -9.45 -3.33 -13.57
N LEU A 78 -8.47 -2.94 -12.76
CA LEU A 78 -7.11 -3.47 -12.86
C LEU A 78 -7.03 -4.93 -12.42
N PHE A 79 -7.79 -5.30 -11.40
CA PHE A 79 -7.79 -6.65 -10.85
C PHE A 79 -8.57 -7.64 -11.73
N THR A 80 -9.71 -7.22 -12.28
CA THR A 80 -10.62 -8.11 -13.01
C THR A 80 -10.53 -7.96 -14.52
N GLY A 81 -10.20 -6.78 -15.04
CA GLY A 81 -10.16 -6.45 -16.48
C GLY A 81 -11.35 -5.67 -17.05
N PRO A 82 -12.62 -6.01 -16.76
CA PRO A 82 -13.76 -5.26 -17.29
C PRO A 82 -13.91 -3.89 -16.60
N PRO A 83 -14.59 -2.93 -17.26
CA PRO A 83 -14.92 -1.63 -16.67
C PRO A 83 -15.72 -1.81 -15.37
N ALA A 84 -15.43 -1.00 -14.35
CA ALA A 84 -16.17 -1.05 -13.11
C ALA A 84 -17.52 -0.37 -13.31
N THR A 85 -18.59 -1.09 -13.00
CA THR A 85 -19.94 -0.51 -12.94
C THR A 85 -20.20 -0.06 -11.51
N THR A 86 -20.48 1.23 -11.32
CA THR A 86 -20.87 1.77 -10.01
C THR A 86 -22.39 1.80 -9.86
N SER A 87 -22.88 1.83 -8.61
CA SER A 87 -24.31 2.02 -8.33
C SER A 87 -24.83 3.37 -8.84
N LEU A 88 -23.97 4.38 -8.95
CA LEU A 88 -24.32 5.68 -9.51
C LEU A 88 -24.54 5.62 -11.03
N ASP A 89 -23.78 4.78 -11.75
CA ASP A 89 -24.00 4.59 -13.19
C ASP A 89 -25.40 4.05 -13.49
N ALA A 90 -25.91 3.16 -12.62
CA ALA A 90 -27.29 2.66 -12.72
C ALA A 90 -28.34 3.75 -12.47
N CYS A 91 -28.05 4.75 -11.63
CA CYS A 91 -28.95 5.87 -11.36
C CYS A 91 -28.91 6.96 -12.45
N PHE A 92 -27.74 7.27 -12.99
CA PHE A 92 -27.56 8.36 -13.97
C PHE A 92 -27.83 7.94 -15.42
N PHE A 93 -27.79 6.64 -15.75
CA PHE A 93 -28.05 6.13 -17.10
C PHE A 93 -29.19 5.09 -17.11
N PRO A 94 -30.44 5.50 -16.86
CA PRO A 94 -31.60 4.59 -16.92
C PRO A 94 -31.80 4.12 -18.36
N GLY A 95 -31.33 2.91 -18.69
CA GLY A 95 -31.38 2.32 -20.03
C GLY A 95 -30.07 1.68 -20.50
N HIS A 96 -28.92 2.13 -19.97
CA HIS A 96 -27.66 1.38 -20.01
C HIS A 96 -27.65 0.39 -18.84
N SER A 97 -28.64 -0.52 -18.82
CA SER A 97 -28.64 -1.66 -17.92
C SER A 97 -27.51 -2.60 -18.35
N SER A 98 -26.28 -2.24 -18.01
CA SER A 98 -25.36 -3.26 -17.57
C SER A 98 -26.01 -3.82 -16.31
N THR A 99 -26.81 -4.87 -16.49
CA THR A 99 -27.30 -5.74 -15.42
C THR A 99 -26.22 -5.77 -14.38
N LEU A 100 -26.47 -5.37 -13.13
CA LEU A 100 -25.46 -5.40 -12.07
C LEU A 100 -24.81 -6.78 -12.12
N VAL A 101 -23.67 -6.88 -12.81
CA VAL A 101 -23.10 -8.18 -13.12
C VAL A 101 -22.51 -8.54 -11.79
N LYS A 102 -23.18 -9.44 -11.09
CA LYS A 102 -22.56 -10.17 -9.99
C LYS A 102 -21.31 -10.75 -10.63
N ALA A 103 -20.16 -10.11 -10.38
CA ALA A 103 -18.91 -10.49 -11.01
C ALA A 103 -18.67 -11.94 -10.59
N ASP A 104 -18.98 -12.86 -11.49
CA ASP A 104 -18.76 -14.26 -11.23
C ASP A 104 -17.25 -14.44 -11.29
N LEU A 105 -16.62 -14.48 -10.12
CA LEU A 105 -15.19 -14.70 -9.95
C LEU A 105 -14.74 -16.05 -10.53
N ARG A 106 -15.68 -16.88 -11.01
CA ARG A 106 -15.43 -18.02 -11.89
C ARG A 106 -15.12 -17.54 -13.31
N LEU A 107 -13.96 -16.91 -13.47
CA LEU A 107 -13.43 -16.44 -14.75
C LEU A 107 -13.24 -17.61 -15.73
N GLY A 108 -14.26 -17.87 -16.55
CA GLY A 108 -14.12 -18.51 -17.84
C GLY A 108 -13.44 -17.56 -18.82
N ARG A 109 -12.10 -17.61 -18.86
CA ARG A 109 -11.27 -17.39 -20.07
C ARG A 109 -11.67 -16.25 -21.01
N ARG A 110 -11.73 -15.01 -20.51
CA ARG A 110 -11.78 -13.81 -21.38
C ARG A 110 -11.01 -12.65 -20.77
N SER A 111 -9.68 -12.76 -20.74
CA SER A 111 -8.79 -11.64 -20.43
C SER A 111 -8.34 -10.94 -21.73
N PRO A 112 -8.70 -9.66 -21.98
CA PRO A 112 -7.85 -8.78 -22.80
C PRO A 112 -6.48 -8.61 -22.08
N PRO A 113 -5.43 -8.05 -22.73
CA PRO A 113 -4.08 -8.05 -22.18
C PRO A 113 -3.95 -7.11 -20.98
N LEU A 114 -4.33 -7.61 -19.80
CA LEU A 114 -4.15 -7.00 -18.48
C LEU A 114 -2.67 -6.65 -18.23
N ASP A 115 -1.76 -7.46 -18.76
CA ASP A 115 -0.30 -7.28 -18.66
C ASP A 115 0.17 -5.91 -19.16
N SER A 116 -0.45 -5.39 -20.22
CA SER A 116 -0.08 -4.09 -20.80
C SER A 116 -0.49 -2.90 -19.93
N CYS A 117 -1.59 -3.02 -19.19
CA CYS A 117 -2.11 -1.96 -18.33
C CYS A 117 -1.37 -1.91 -17.00
N VAL A 118 -1.08 -3.09 -16.42
CA VAL A 118 -0.31 -3.22 -15.18
C VAL A 118 1.15 -2.79 -15.39
N ALA A 119 1.78 -3.19 -16.50
CA ALA A 119 3.15 -2.77 -16.81
C ALA A 119 3.28 -1.23 -16.96
N LYS A 120 2.29 -0.57 -17.57
CA LYS A 120 2.28 0.90 -17.72
C LYS A 120 2.08 1.63 -16.39
N THR A 121 1.22 1.13 -15.51
CA THR A 121 0.99 1.74 -14.19
C THR A 121 2.17 1.52 -13.24
N ASP A 122 2.82 0.35 -13.30
CA ASP A 122 4.01 0.06 -12.49
C ASP A 122 5.20 0.93 -12.91
N LEU A 123 5.43 1.10 -14.22
CA LEU A 123 6.47 2.00 -14.73
C LEU A 123 6.18 3.45 -14.35
N ALA A 124 4.95 3.95 -14.50
CA ALA A 124 4.59 5.31 -14.11
C ALA A 124 4.73 5.55 -12.60
N ARG A 125 4.41 4.54 -11.78
CA ARG A 125 4.58 4.57 -10.31
C ARG A 125 6.06 4.57 -9.91
N LEU A 126 6.86 3.68 -10.47
CA LEU A 126 8.31 3.62 -10.22
C LEU A 126 8.96 4.96 -10.60
N SER A 127 8.64 5.50 -11.78
CA SER A 127 9.12 6.80 -12.27
C SER A 127 8.74 7.95 -11.32
N SER A 128 7.47 8.03 -10.93
CA SER A 128 6.98 9.09 -10.04
C SER A 128 7.56 8.96 -8.63
N SER A 129 7.66 7.74 -8.09
CA SER A 129 8.25 7.50 -6.77
C SER A 129 9.73 7.84 -6.70
N GLY A 130 10.49 7.54 -7.77
CA GLY A 130 11.90 7.91 -7.92
C GLY A 130 12.09 9.43 -7.99
N LEU A 131 11.26 10.13 -8.78
CA LEU A 131 11.30 11.59 -8.91
C LEU A 131 10.93 12.30 -7.60
N TYR A 132 9.88 11.87 -6.89
CA TYR A 132 9.53 12.43 -5.58
C TYR A 132 10.62 12.18 -4.53
N GLN A 133 11.21 10.98 -4.49
CA GLN A 133 12.30 10.68 -3.56
C GLN A 133 13.60 11.45 -3.90
N GLN A 134 13.90 11.66 -5.18
CA GLN A 134 15.04 12.48 -5.62
C GLN A 134 14.81 13.98 -5.34
N ALA A 135 13.62 14.51 -5.60
CA ALA A 135 13.30 15.91 -5.36
C ALA A 135 13.38 16.30 -3.87
N HIS A 136 13.06 15.37 -2.96
CA HIS A 136 13.11 15.61 -1.52
C HIS A 136 14.47 15.30 -0.86
N LYS A 137 15.42 14.68 -1.57
CA LYS A 137 16.76 14.36 -1.02
C LYS A 137 17.80 15.39 -1.49
N LYS A 138 18.00 16.45 -0.72
CA LYS A 138 19.33 17.07 -0.56
C LYS A 138 20.20 16.18 0.33
N CYS A 139 20.40 14.91 -0.06
CA CYS A 139 21.16 13.97 0.75
C CYS A 139 22.10 13.18 -0.16
N THR A 140 23.39 13.33 0.08
CA THR A 140 24.44 12.51 -0.54
C THR A 140 24.08 11.05 -0.32
N LEU A 141 23.96 10.27 -1.40
CA LEU A 141 23.79 8.82 -1.32
C LEU A 141 25.03 8.24 -0.63
N CYS A 142 24.95 8.02 0.68
CA CYS A 142 25.95 7.27 1.42
C CYS A 142 25.76 5.79 1.08
N ASN A 143 26.54 5.31 0.12
CA ASN A 143 26.66 3.89 -0.17
C ASN A 143 27.61 3.30 0.87
N PHE A 144 27.08 2.55 1.83
CA PHE A 144 27.88 1.74 2.75
C PHE A 144 28.38 0.49 2.01
N SER A 145 29.63 0.14 2.24
CA SER A 145 30.27 -1.06 1.71
C SER A 145 30.41 -2.12 2.80
N THR A 146 30.50 -3.39 2.40
CA THR A 146 30.81 -4.48 3.33
C THR A 146 32.15 -4.18 4.02
N GLY A 147 32.15 -4.22 5.35
CA GLY A 147 33.30 -3.89 6.18
C GLY A 147 33.23 -2.51 6.86
N ASP A 148 32.34 -1.62 6.42
CA ASP A 148 32.14 -0.31 7.06
C ASP A 148 31.52 -0.46 8.45
N PHE A 149 31.84 0.47 9.34
CA PHE A 149 31.24 0.53 10.68
C PHE A 149 30.10 1.56 10.72
N VAL A 150 28.98 1.15 11.31
CA VAL A 150 27.76 1.95 11.41
C VAL A 150 27.22 1.95 12.84
N LEU A 151 26.47 3.00 13.18
CA LEU A 151 25.71 3.08 14.42
C LEU A 151 24.25 2.76 14.12
N TRP A 152 23.66 1.87 14.92
CA TRP A 152 22.25 1.58 14.85
C TRP A 152 21.49 2.46 15.82
N SER A 153 20.39 3.05 15.34
CA SER A 153 19.52 3.84 16.19
C SER A 153 18.45 2.97 16.81
N ARG A 154 18.45 2.92 18.13
CA ARG A 154 17.41 2.28 18.92
C ARG A 154 16.45 3.35 19.42
N VAL A 155 15.17 3.20 19.08
CA VAL A 155 14.10 4.01 19.66
C VAL A 155 13.73 3.39 21.01
N ASP A 156 13.82 4.17 22.08
CA ASP A 156 13.42 3.70 23.41
C ASP A 156 11.90 3.54 23.48
N SER A 157 11.43 2.38 23.92
CA SER A 157 10.00 2.03 23.97
C SER A 157 9.20 2.88 24.95
N ARG A 158 9.88 3.63 25.84
CA ARG A 158 9.27 4.55 26.82
C ARG A 158 9.89 5.93 26.63
N PRO A 159 9.32 6.79 25.78
CA PRO A 159 9.80 8.16 25.64
C PRO A 159 9.60 8.87 26.98
N VAL A 160 10.69 9.30 27.63
CA VAL A 160 10.61 10.20 28.78
C VAL A 160 10.05 11.54 28.25
N ASN A 161 8.92 11.98 28.81
CA ASN A 161 8.21 13.21 28.42
C ASN A 161 7.59 13.22 27.00
N GLY A 162 7.25 12.06 26.42
CA GLY A 162 6.55 12.00 25.12
C GLY A 162 7.40 12.44 23.91
N LYS A 163 8.69 12.74 24.12
CA LYS A 163 9.66 13.03 23.06
C LYS A 163 10.41 11.76 22.69
N LEU A 164 10.44 11.42 21.40
CA LEU A 164 11.22 10.29 20.89
C LEU A 164 12.71 10.55 21.18
N SER A 165 13.29 9.83 22.13
CA SER A 165 14.73 9.78 22.34
C SER A 165 15.32 8.66 21.50
N MET A 166 16.34 9.01 20.70
CA MET A 166 17.07 8.07 19.86
C MET A 166 18.39 7.78 20.55
N ARG A 167 18.60 6.52 20.94
CA ARG A 167 19.89 6.07 21.46
C ARG A 167 20.67 5.42 20.33
N TRP A 168 21.87 5.93 20.07
CA TRP A 168 22.80 5.30 19.15
C TRP A 168 23.51 4.14 19.86
N VAL A 169 23.56 2.98 19.21
CA VAL A 169 24.20 1.76 19.70
C VAL A 169 25.19 1.30 18.64
N GLY A 170 26.38 0.86 19.05
CA GLY A 170 27.43 0.36 18.16
C GLY A 170 28.83 0.65 18.69
N PRO A 171 29.88 0.49 17.87
CA PRO A 171 29.83 0.31 16.41
C PRO A 171 29.49 -1.13 15.98
N PHE A 172 28.70 -1.25 14.92
CA PHE A 172 28.41 -2.52 14.24
C PHE A 172 29.06 -2.55 12.87
N GLN A 173 29.45 -3.72 12.39
CA GLN A 173 30.05 -3.86 11.07
C GLN A 173 29.01 -4.25 10.03
N VAL A 174 29.05 -3.62 8.85
CA VAL A 174 28.22 -3.99 7.70
C VAL A 174 28.72 -5.30 7.12
N ILE A 175 27.90 -6.35 7.19
CA ILE A 175 28.24 -7.68 6.68
C ILE A 175 27.68 -7.93 5.27
N GLU A 176 26.57 -7.28 4.91
CA GLU A 176 25.92 -7.48 3.61
C GLU A 176 25.06 -6.26 3.23
N GLY A 177 25.17 -5.80 1.98
CA GLY A 177 24.28 -4.80 1.39
C GLY A 177 23.24 -5.43 0.46
N LYS A 178 21.97 -5.03 0.56
CA LYS A 178 20.91 -5.54 -0.35
C LYS A 178 20.88 -4.73 -1.65
N SER A 179 20.96 -5.41 -2.79
CA SER A 179 21.14 -4.79 -4.13
C SER A 179 20.04 -3.82 -4.59
N HIS A 180 18.84 -3.87 -3.98
CA HIS A 180 17.67 -3.08 -4.41
C HIS A 180 17.07 -2.22 -3.30
N SER A 181 17.78 -2.04 -2.19
CA SER A 181 17.31 -1.25 -1.06
C SER A 181 18.49 -0.58 -0.38
N SER A 182 18.30 0.62 0.18
CA SER A 182 19.30 1.26 1.07
C SER A 182 19.43 0.54 2.43
N SER A 183 19.16 -0.76 2.47
CA SER A 183 19.16 -1.62 3.65
C SER A 183 20.38 -2.53 3.63
N PHE A 184 21.02 -2.67 4.79
CA PHE A 184 22.19 -3.50 5.00
C PHE A 184 22.05 -4.30 6.30
N VAL A 185 22.77 -5.41 6.40
CA VAL A 185 22.81 -6.27 7.57
C VAL A 185 24.04 -5.92 8.38
N ILE A 186 23.87 -5.83 9.70
CA ILE A 186 24.89 -5.41 10.66
C ILE A 186 25.13 -6.52 11.70
N CYS A 187 26.38 -6.67 12.16
CA CYS A 187 26.80 -7.60 13.22
C CYS A 187 27.54 -6.82 14.32
#